data_AF-A0A7S4RPM7-F1
#
_entry.id   AF-A0A7S4RPM7-F1
#
_cell.length_a   1.000
_cell.length_b   1.000
_cell.length_c   1.000
_cell.angle_alpha   90.00
_cell.angle_beta   90.00
_cell.angle_gamma   90.00
#
_symmetry.space_group_name_H-M   'P 1'
#
loop_
_entity.id
_entity.type
_entity.pdbx_description
1 polymer ?
#
loop_
_entity_poly.entity_id
_entity_poly.type
_entity_poly.pdbx_seq_one_letter_code
_entity_poly.pdbx_strand_id
1 'polypeptide(L)'
;MSQSRTKERPPKRKRASLNAILFIFISLCAAGSFIMFRYGISEEDEHVLHLMASVEKFKEMHLNHIEVVSDQSDQHSLAGLSCEKYGGPEDASEMVYWSDITSDASFESPFHAKHDQGDRPMYMTFEPDGGGWNNIRMAMETVVVMAHAMGRTLVIPPGQGMYLLRKDKGKQNIHFSFADFFHLDSLDREHEGIDIITTEEFLLREAMTGHLVDKHTGIVSFPPENRTNWDGQDPKPLKEWLRNVTHTPLWKPESCLAVIPASADASDTDELHAMKDEILKDMPSPADYIGKPGPVDGSPIDRMKEILADRKGLCMYDEEMQAAPVIHFMCYHKMRVRLLVHFYAFLFFQDWRQ
;
A
#
# COMPACT_ATOMS: atom_id res chain seq x y z
N MET A 1 -34.40 -23.73 55.94
CA MET A 1 -33.49 -22.61 55.69
C MET A 1 -32.27 -23.15 54.95
N SER A 2 -32.27 -23.02 53.63
CA SER A 2 -31.23 -23.54 52.73
C SER A 2 -30.35 -22.37 52.29
N GLN A 3 -29.05 -22.43 52.58
CA GLN A 3 -28.07 -21.45 52.13
C GLN A 3 -27.62 -21.81 50.71
N SER A 4 -27.99 -20.98 49.71
CA SER A 4 -27.40 -21.04 48.37
C SER A 4 -26.12 -20.19 48.36
N ARG A 5 -24.98 -20.83 48.05
CA ARG A 5 -23.73 -20.14 47.72
C ARG A 5 -23.79 -19.69 46.26
N THR A 6 -23.93 -18.39 46.04
CA THR A 6 -23.67 -17.74 44.75
C THR A 6 -22.16 -17.74 44.48
N LYS A 7 -21.72 -18.44 43.43
CA LYS A 7 -20.37 -18.27 42.86
C LYS A 7 -20.39 -17.01 41.98
N GLU A 8 -19.74 -15.95 42.44
CA GLU A 8 -19.41 -14.79 41.62
C GLU A 8 -18.48 -15.21 40.47
N ARG A 9 -18.86 -14.87 39.24
CA ARG A 9 -17.97 -14.99 38.07
C ARG A 9 -17.07 -13.76 38.02
N PRO A 10 -15.78 -13.90 37.68
CA PRO A 10 -14.88 -12.77 37.56
C PRO A 10 -15.29 -11.87 36.37
N PRO A 11 -14.95 -10.57 36.40
CA PRO A 11 -15.30 -9.65 35.33
C PRO A 11 -14.60 -10.08 34.03
N LYS A 12 -15.38 -10.18 32.95
CA LYS A 12 -14.86 -10.43 31.60
C LYS A 12 -13.88 -9.29 31.25
N ARG A 13 -12.61 -9.64 31.06
CA ARG A 13 -11.61 -8.73 30.45
C ARG A 13 -12.16 -8.28 29.09
N LYS A 14 -12.28 -6.96 28.93
CA LYS A 14 -12.55 -6.34 27.63
C LYS A 14 -11.39 -6.73 26.69
N ARG A 15 -11.69 -7.50 25.65
CA ARG A 15 -10.81 -7.63 24.48
C ARG A 15 -11.01 -6.34 23.68
N ALA A 16 -9.94 -5.57 23.49
CA ALA A 16 -9.92 -4.52 22.49
C ALA A 16 -9.74 -5.17 21.11
N SER A 17 -10.51 -4.74 20.11
CA SER A 17 -10.38 -5.20 18.73
C SER A 17 -10.23 -4.04 17.74
N LEU A 18 -9.21 -4.22 16.90
CA LEU A 18 -8.89 -3.83 15.53
C LEU A 18 -9.00 -2.41 14.92
N ASN A 19 -9.83 -1.43 15.30
CA ASN A 19 -9.69 -0.07 14.66
C ASN A 19 -9.89 1.14 15.58
N ALA A 20 -9.69 1.00 16.90
CA ALA A 20 -9.69 2.16 17.80
C ALA A 20 -8.34 2.92 17.81
N ILE A 21 -7.43 2.70 16.85
CA ILE A 21 -6.07 3.27 16.82
C ILE A 21 -5.75 3.82 15.43
N LEU A 22 -6.57 4.72 14.88
CA LEU A 22 -6.34 5.32 13.55
C LEU A 22 -6.56 6.85 13.56
N PHE A 23 -6.26 7.51 14.68
CA PHE A 23 -6.32 8.98 14.74
C PHE A 23 -4.99 9.53 15.24
N ILE A 24 -4.46 10.51 14.49
CA ILE A 24 -3.28 11.35 14.75
C ILE A 24 -1.98 10.82 14.12
N PHE A 25 -1.74 11.00 12.80
CA PHE A 25 -0.35 11.09 12.29
C PHE A 25 -0.13 11.90 10.99
N ILE A 26 -1.11 12.66 10.48
CA ILE A 26 -0.91 13.57 9.32
C ILE A 26 -1.10 15.04 9.70
N SER A 27 -0.33 15.52 10.67
CA SER A 27 -0.22 16.97 10.90
C SER A 27 1.18 17.51 11.19
N LEU A 28 2.21 16.67 11.33
CA LEU A 28 3.55 17.16 11.70
C LEU A 28 4.58 17.27 10.56
N CYS A 29 4.35 16.64 9.39
CA CYS A 29 5.21 16.90 8.22
C CYS A 29 5.04 18.33 7.65
N ALA A 30 3.94 19.03 7.98
CA ALA A 30 3.74 20.43 7.60
C ALA A 30 4.39 21.42 8.60
N ALA A 31 4.62 21.04 9.85
CA ALA A 31 5.18 21.94 10.88
C ALA A 31 6.72 21.99 10.86
N GLY A 32 7.38 20.88 10.49
CA GLY A 32 8.86 20.83 10.43
C GLY A 32 9.48 21.74 9.36
N SER A 33 8.71 22.11 8.33
CA SER A 33 9.18 23.05 7.30
C SER A 33 9.10 24.52 7.72
N PHE A 34 8.44 24.85 8.84
CA PHE A 34 8.27 26.24 9.29
C PHE A 34 9.31 26.68 10.34
N ILE A 35 10.01 25.74 10.99
CA ILE A 35 10.98 26.05 12.07
C ILE A 35 12.39 26.31 11.51
N MET A 36 12.74 25.75 10.35
CA MET A 36 14.07 25.92 9.73
C MET A 36 14.30 27.29 9.08
N PHE A 37 13.32 28.19 9.06
CA PHE A 37 13.46 29.54 8.46
C PHE A 37 13.73 30.66 9.48
N ARG A 38 13.88 30.37 10.78
CA ARG A 38 13.93 31.42 11.82
C ARG A 38 15.24 31.57 12.60
N TYR A 39 16.24 30.74 12.38
CA TYR A 39 17.57 30.94 13.00
C TYR A 39 18.65 31.03 11.93
N GLY A 40 18.98 32.26 11.56
CA GLY A 40 20.21 32.56 10.84
C GLY A 40 21.38 32.40 11.79
N ILE A 41 22.22 31.39 11.55
CA ILE A 41 23.50 31.22 12.21
C ILE A 41 24.56 31.67 11.21
N SER A 42 25.32 32.70 11.59
CA SER A 42 26.39 33.29 10.80
C SER A 42 27.61 32.36 10.74
N GLU A 43 28.27 32.35 9.58
CA GLU A 43 29.60 31.76 9.37
C GLU A 43 30.62 32.43 10.30
N GLU A 44 31.02 31.76 11.38
CA GLU A 44 32.33 31.84 12.03
C GLU A 44 32.28 30.93 13.26
N ASP A 45 32.61 29.65 13.11
CA ASP A 45 32.94 28.80 14.28
C ASP A 45 33.91 27.67 13.88
N GLU A 46 35.04 27.62 14.58
CA GLU A 46 36.16 26.67 14.45
C GLU A 46 35.79 25.19 14.63
N HIS A 47 34.53 24.88 14.93
CA HIS A 47 34.02 23.51 15.12
C HIS A 47 33.90 22.69 13.82
N VAL A 48 33.84 23.33 12.64
CA VAL A 48 33.69 22.64 11.34
C VAL A 48 34.98 21.89 10.94
N LEU A 49 36.16 22.40 11.33
CA LEU A 49 37.45 21.79 11.01
C LEU A 49 37.68 20.47 11.76
N HIS A 50 37.18 20.34 12.99
CA HIS A 50 37.29 19.10 13.76
C HIS A 50 36.32 18.01 13.27
N LEU A 51 35.18 18.40 12.67
CA LEU A 51 34.23 17.45 12.07
C LEU A 51 34.76 16.88 10.75
N MET A 52 35.46 17.67 9.94
CA MET A 52 36.02 17.20 8.67
C MET A 52 37.19 16.23 8.84
N ALA A 53 38.01 16.39 9.88
CA ALA A 53 39.07 15.42 10.21
C ALA A 53 38.54 14.04 10.66
N SER A 54 37.37 13.99 11.31
CA SER A 54 36.70 12.73 11.66
C SER A 54 36.08 12.02 10.45
N VAL A 55 35.67 12.76 9.41
CA VAL A 55 35.07 12.19 8.19
C VAL A 55 36.13 11.56 7.28
N GLU A 56 37.36 12.09 7.22
CA GLU A 56 38.46 11.45 6.48
C GLU A 56 38.92 10.15 7.14
N LYS A 57 38.96 10.10 8.48
CA LYS A 57 39.28 8.89 9.23
C LYS A 57 38.22 7.78 9.09
N PHE A 58 36.96 8.17 8.83
CA PHE A 58 35.87 7.23 8.52
C PHE A 58 35.94 6.68 7.09
N LYS A 59 36.52 7.44 6.14
CA LYS A 59 36.71 7.00 4.75
C LYS A 59 37.85 5.99 4.58
N GLU A 60 38.94 6.13 5.34
CA GLU A 60 40.05 5.16 5.27
C GLU A 60 39.71 3.78 5.85
N MET A 61 38.72 3.70 6.74
CA MET A 61 38.31 2.43 7.37
C MET A 61 37.36 1.58 6.50
N HIS A 62 36.81 2.14 5.42
CA HIS A 62 35.81 1.47 4.56
C HIS A 62 36.30 1.12 3.14
N LEU A 63 37.60 1.25 2.87
CA LEU A 63 38.16 1.00 1.53
C LEU A 63 38.87 -0.34 1.35
N ASN A 64 38.85 -1.23 2.34
CA ASN A 64 39.35 -2.60 2.21
C ASN A 64 38.30 -3.61 2.70
N HIS A 65 37.98 -4.57 1.82
CA HIS A 65 36.94 -5.61 1.92
C HIS A 65 35.49 -5.21 1.65
N ILE A 66 35.12 -5.26 0.37
CA ILE A 66 33.80 -5.77 -0.04
C ILE A 66 34.06 -7.06 -0.81
N GLU A 67 34.29 -8.15 -0.07
CA GLU A 67 33.85 -9.45 -0.53
C GLU A 67 32.36 -9.52 -0.21
N VAL A 68 31.54 -9.80 -1.23
CA VAL A 68 30.11 -10.06 -1.05
C VAL A 68 30.00 -11.41 -0.34
N VAL A 69 30.11 -11.38 0.98
CA VAL A 69 29.64 -12.46 1.85
C VAL A 69 28.13 -12.25 1.96
N SER A 70 27.39 -13.07 1.24
CA SER A 70 25.95 -13.24 1.49
C SER A 70 25.82 -13.88 2.87
N ASP A 71 25.64 -13.06 3.90
CA ASP A 71 25.26 -13.55 5.20
C ASP A 71 23.79 -14.03 5.11
N GLN A 72 23.62 -15.35 5.00
CA GLN A 72 22.31 -16.01 4.99
C GLN A 72 21.69 -16.10 6.41
N SER A 73 22.17 -15.33 7.39
CA SER A 73 21.75 -15.45 8.80
C SER A 73 20.98 -14.26 9.39
N ASP A 74 20.93 -13.10 8.74
CA ASP A 74 20.07 -11.99 9.19
C ASP A 74 18.71 -12.04 8.46
N GLN A 75 17.84 -12.94 8.93
CA GLN A 75 16.45 -12.99 8.55
C GLN A 75 15.75 -11.75 9.12
N HIS A 76 15.79 -10.64 8.37
CA HIS A 76 15.18 -9.39 8.78
C HIS A 76 13.66 -9.55 8.84
N SER A 77 13.09 -9.49 10.04
CA SER A 77 11.63 -9.40 10.24
C SER A 77 11.17 -7.94 10.18
N LEU A 78 10.06 -7.69 9.48
CA LEU A 78 9.42 -6.38 9.38
C LEU A 78 9.06 -5.79 10.74
N ALA A 79 8.55 -6.62 11.65
CA ALA A 79 8.22 -6.23 13.03
C ALA A 79 9.46 -6.13 13.95
N GLY A 80 10.62 -6.61 13.50
CA GLY A 80 11.87 -6.64 14.24
C GLY A 80 12.71 -5.35 14.19
N LEU A 81 12.18 -4.27 13.60
CA LEU A 81 12.88 -3.00 13.51
C LEU A 81 13.01 -2.34 14.90
N SER A 82 14.20 -2.49 15.50
CA SER A 82 14.57 -1.86 16.76
C SER A 82 15.71 -0.85 16.58
N CYS A 83 15.51 0.35 17.14
CA CYS A 83 16.53 1.39 17.21
C CYS A 83 17.49 1.21 18.41
N GLU A 84 17.29 0.20 19.26
CA GLU A 84 18.10 -0.02 20.47
C GLU A 84 19.59 -0.12 20.16
N LYS A 85 19.96 -0.81 19.07
CA LYS A 85 21.35 -0.94 18.63
C LYS A 85 22.01 0.38 18.21
N TYR A 86 21.22 1.43 18.01
CA TYR A 86 21.67 2.77 17.62
C TYR A 86 21.48 3.81 18.72
N GLY A 87 21.31 3.37 19.97
CA GLY A 87 21.10 4.24 21.13
C GLY A 87 19.64 4.58 21.41
N GLY A 88 18.71 4.15 20.56
CA GLY A 88 17.28 4.45 20.67
C GLY A 88 16.97 5.96 20.60
N PRO A 89 15.73 6.37 20.34
CA PRO A 89 15.38 7.78 20.47
C PRO A 89 15.11 8.09 21.94
N GLU A 90 15.86 9.01 22.55
CA GLU A 90 15.59 9.50 23.93
C GLU A 90 14.18 10.10 24.06
N ASP A 91 13.64 10.65 22.96
CA ASP A 91 12.34 11.34 22.87
C ASP A 91 11.27 10.60 22.03
N ALA A 92 11.36 9.28 21.83
CA ALA A 92 10.33 8.53 21.10
C ALA A 92 9.08 8.19 21.93
N SER A 93 8.94 8.71 23.15
CA SER A 93 7.74 8.48 23.96
C SER A 93 6.44 9.00 23.33
N GLU A 94 6.55 9.97 22.40
CA GLU A 94 5.41 10.49 21.64
C GLU A 94 5.12 9.68 20.35
N MET A 95 6.01 8.75 19.98
CA MET A 95 5.85 7.93 18.79
C MET A 95 5.08 6.65 19.13
N VAL A 96 3.87 6.54 18.60
CA VAL A 96 3.08 5.31 18.66
C VAL A 96 3.34 4.51 17.40
N TYR A 97 3.97 3.35 17.55
CA TYR A 97 4.08 2.38 16.47
C TYR A 97 2.82 1.51 16.43
N TRP A 98 2.48 1.03 15.23
CA TRP A 98 1.46 0.00 15.08
C TRP A 98 1.85 -1.22 15.93
N SER A 99 0.85 -1.78 16.62
CA SER A 99 1.07 -3.03 17.34
C SER A 99 1.23 -4.14 16.33
N ASP A 100 2.29 -4.94 16.48
CA ASP A 100 2.40 -6.21 15.78
C ASP A 100 1.32 -7.15 16.30
N ILE A 101 0.35 -7.47 15.45
CA ILE A 101 -0.73 -8.41 15.73
C ILE A 101 -0.42 -9.67 14.94
N THR A 102 0.10 -10.68 15.62
CA THR A 102 0.59 -11.91 14.98
C THR A 102 -0.47 -12.63 14.14
N SER A 103 -1.77 -12.48 14.44
CA SER A 103 -2.83 -13.08 13.62
C SER A 103 -2.99 -12.43 12.24
N ASP A 104 -2.55 -11.19 12.07
CA ASP A 104 -2.71 -10.44 10.81
C ASP A 104 -1.76 -10.98 9.74
N ALA A 105 -0.64 -11.59 10.13
CA ALA A 105 0.26 -12.31 9.24
C ALA A 105 -0.41 -13.53 8.56
N SER A 106 -1.39 -14.16 9.23
CA SER A 106 -2.14 -15.30 8.71
C SER A 106 -3.44 -14.91 7.99
N PHE A 107 -3.68 -13.61 7.78
CA PHE A 107 -4.87 -13.19 7.06
C PHE A 107 -4.73 -13.52 5.57
N GLU A 108 -5.77 -14.14 5.03
CA GLU A 108 -5.95 -14.37 3.61
C GLU A 108 -7.29 -13.80 3.17
N SER A 109 -7.29 -13.12 2.02
CA SER A 109 -8.51 -12.61 1.43
C SER A 109 -9.48 -13.75 1.07
N PRO A 110 -10.80 -13.58 1.24
CA PRO A 110 -11.78 -14.57 0.76
C PRO A 110 -11.74 -14.74 -0.77
N PHE A 111 -11.08 -13.83 -1.47
CA PHE A 111 -10.82 -13.93 -2.90
C PHE A 111 -9.56 -14.75 -3.20
N HIS A 112 -8.61 -14.88 -2.25
CA HIS A 112 -7.37 -15.65 -2.41
C HIS A 112 -7.64 -17.15 -2.71
N ALA A 113 -8.53 -17.78 -1.94
CA ALA A 113 -8.86 -19.21 -2.09
C ALA A 113 -9.54 -19.59 -3.43
N LYS A 114 -10.04 -18.61 -4.20
CA LYS A 114 -10.49 -18.87 -5.59
C LYS A 114 -9.31 -19.15 -6.52
N HIS A 115 -8.12 -18.63 -6.23
CA HIS A 115 -6.93 -18.80 -7.07
C HIS A 115 -6.26 -20.16 -6.83
N ASP A 116 -6.30 -20.70 -5.60
CA ASP A 116 -5.62 -21.94 -5.24
C ASP A 116 -6.28 -23.24 -5.77
N GLN A 117 -7.52 -23.17 -6.26
CA GLN A 117 -8.26 -24.36 -6.72
C GLN A 117 -7.87 -24.87 -8.12
N GLY A 118 -6.68 -24.49 -8.60
CA GLY A 118 -6.11 -24.96 -9.87
C GLY A 118 -6.20 -23.96 -11.03
N ASP A 119 -6.64 -22.74 -10.75
CA ASP A 119 -6.64 -21.66 -11.71
C ASP A 119 -5.30 -20.91 -11.68
N ARG A 120 -4.92 -20.40 -12.83
CA ARG A 120 -3.74 -19.56 -13.00
C ARG A 120 -3.78 -18.39 -12.02
N PRO A 121 -2.64 -17.94 -11.44
CA PRO A 121 -2.62 -16.79 -10.54
C PRO A 121 -3.26 -15.58 -11.23
N MET A 122 -3.97 -14.76 -10.45
CA MET A 122 -4.42 -13.46 -10.96
C MET A 122 -3.56 -12.34 -10.41
N TYR A 123 -3.35 -11.34 -11.24
CA TYR A 123 -2.35 -10.31 -10.99
C TYR A 123 -2.99 -8.94 -10.82
N MET A 124 -2.30 -8.10 -10.06
CA MET A 124 -2.57 -6.67 -9.99
C MET A 124 -1.29 -5.90 -10.34
N THR A 125 -1.35 -5.12 -11.40
CA THR A 125 -0.29 -4.20 -11.82
C THR A 125 -0.72 -2.77 -11.56
N PHE A 126 0.23 -1.84 -11.41
CA PHE A 126 -0.09 -0.43 -11.22
C PHE A 126 0.98 0.48 -11.81
N GLU A 127 0.59 1.73 -12.05
CA GLU A 127 1.53 2.79 -12.43
C GLU A 127 1.85 3.66 -11.22
N PRO A 128 3.14 3.91 -10.91
CA PRO A 128 3.52 4.87 -9.90
C PRO A 128 2.97 6.27 -10.19
N ASP A 129 2.67 7.01 -9.12
CA ASP A 129 2.20 8.40 -9.24
C ASP A 129 3.27 9.29 -9.90
N GLY A 130 2.84 10.27 -10.70
CA GLY A 130 3.75 11.21 -11.37
C GLY A 130 4.28 12.35 -10.48
N GLY A 131 3.86 12.41 -9.21
CA GLY A 131 4.28 13.41 -8.24
C GLY A 131 5.61 13.09 -7.54
N GLY A 132 5.89 13.78 -6.44
CA GLY A 132 7.10 13.52 -5.63
C GLY A 132 7.02 12.20 -4.86
N TRP A 133 8.13 11.79 -4.25
CA TRP A 133 8.26 10.51 -3.55
C TRP A 133 7.12 10.20 -2.56
N ASN A 134 6.66 11.18 -1.76
CA ASN A 134 5.56 10.92 -0.83
C ASN A 134 4.26 10.53 -1.54
N ASN A 135 3.97 11.09 -2.71
CA ASN A 135 2.80 10.70 -3.50
C ASN A 135 2.95 9.28 -4.06
N ILE A 136 4.15 8.95 -4.53
CA ILE A 136 4.49 7.61 -5.02
C ILE A 136 4.32 6.58 -3.89
N ARG A 137 4.84 6.87 -2.69
CA ARG A 137 4.68 6.04 -1.49
C ARG A 137 3.21 5.85 -1.12
N MET A 138 2.43 6.93 -1.01
CA MET A 138 1.02 6.84 -0.63
C MET A 138 0.22 5.99 -1.63
N ALA A 139 0.49 6.14 -2.93
CA ALA A 139 -0.14 5.30 -3.95
C ALA A 139 0.28 3.83 -3.82
N MET A 140 1.56 3.57 -3.55
CA MET A 140 2.11 2.22 -3.32
C MET A 140 1.46 1.53 -2.11
N GLU A 141 1.37 2.21 -0.98
CA GLU A 141 0.72 1.67 0.23
C GLU A 141 -0.72 1.27 -0.06
N THR A 142 -1.46 2.10 -0.79
CA THR A 142 -2.83 1.80 -1.19
C THR A 142 -2.94 0.58 -2.11
N VAL A 143 -2.05 0.43 -3.10
CA VAL A 143 -2.10 -0.75 -3.97
C VAL A 143 -1.67 -2.03 -3.26
N VAL A 144 -0.75 -1.98 -2.29
CA VAL A 144 -0.40 -3.17 -1.50
C VAL A 144 -1.62 -3.70 -0.75
N VAL A 145 -2.34 -2.80 -0.05
CA VAL A 145 -3.57 -3.18 0.66
C VAL A 145 -4.65 -3.67 -0.32
N MET A 146 -4.77 -3.05 -1.49
CA MET A 146 -5.71 -3.51 -2.52
C MET A 146 -5.36 -4.89 -3.08
N ALA A 147 -4.10 -5.19 -3.37
CA ALA A 147 -3.68 -6.53 -3.82
C ALA A 147 -4.04 -7.59 -2.78
N HIS A 148 -3.69 -7.33 -1.53
CA HIS A 148 -3.99 -8.22 -0.41
C HIS A 148 -5.50 -8.45 -0.26
N ALA A 149 -6.28 -7.37 -0.22
CA ALA A 149 -7.74 -7.42 -0.10
C ALA A 149 -8.41 -8.15 -1.29
N MET A 150 -7.91 -7.95 -2.51
CA MET A 150 -8.44 -8.58 -3.72
C MET A 150 -7.94 -10.02 -3.93
N GLY A 151 -7.03 -10.50 -3.09
CA GLY A 151 -6.42 -11.84 -3.18
C GLY A 151 -5.49 -12.02 -4.37
N ARG A 152 -4.87 -10.94 -4.88
CA ARG A 152 -4.10 -10.93 -6.13
C ARG A 152 -2.61 -10.79 -5.89
N THR A 153 -1.81 -11.48 -6.70
CA THR A 153 -0.37 -11.28 -6.77
C THR A 153 -0.05 -9.86 -7.24
N LEU A 154 0.65 -9.09 -6.42
CA LEU A 154 1.07 -7.73 -6.73
C LEU A 154 2.28 -7.75 -7.67
N VAL A 155 2.19 -7.03 -8.77
CA VAL A 155 3.30 -6.86 -9.72
C VAL A 155 3.93 -5.49 -9.53
N ILE A 156 5.18 -5.48 -9.08
CA ILE A 156 5.95 -4.26 -8.83
C ILE A 156 6.43 -3.66 -10.16
N PRO A 157 6.17 -2.35 -10.39
CA PRO A 157 6.58 -1.68 -11.62
C PRO A 157 8.11 -1.61 -11.72
N PRO A 158 8.65 -1.56 -12.95
CA PRO A 158 10.08 -1.51 -13.18
C PRO A 158 10.70 -0.23 -12.60
N GLY A 159 12.00 -0.32 -12.29
CA GLY A 159 12.81 0.78 -11.84
C GLY A 159 12.78 1.93 -12.83
N GLN A 160 12.42 3.13 -12.38
CA GLN A 160 12.25 4.29 -13.25
C GLN A 160 12.72 5.57 -12.58
N GLY A 161 12.89 6.62 -13.38
CA GLY A 161 13.26 7.93 -12.86
C GLY A 161 12.13 8.56 -12.06
N MET A 162 12.27 8.59 -10.74
CA MET A 162 11.29 9.23 -9.85
C MET A 162 11.49 10.75 -9.81
N TYR A 163 10.38 11.49 -9.84
CA TYR A 163 10.40 12.96 -9.79
C TYR A 163 11.08 13.44 -8.50
N LEU A 164 11.92 14.48 -8.61
CA LEU A 164 12.72 15.09 -7.54
C LEU A 164 13.86 14.23 -6.95
N LEU A 165 14.01 12.96 -7.34
CA LEU A 165 15.13 12.11 -6.91
C LEU A 165 16.31 12.12 -7.90
N ARG A 166 16.35 13.09 -8.84
CA ARG A 166 17.36 13.17 -9.93
C ARG A 166 18.23 14.43 -9.83
N LYS A 167 18.76 14.74 -8.64
CA LYS A 167 19.49 15.99 -8.41
C LYS A 167 20.82 16.08 -9.16
N ASP A 168 21.62 15.01 -9.21
CA ASP A 168 22.92 15.01 -9.89
C ASP A 168 23.06 13.88 -10.92
N LYS A 169 22.65 14.16 -12.16
CA LYS A 169 22.82 13.23 -13.29
C LYS A 169 24.32 12.95 -13.50
N GLY A 170 24.76 11.73 -13.19
CA GLY A 170 26.14 11.25 -13.37
C GLY A 170 26.93 10.96 -12.08
N LYS A 171 26.42 11.33 -10.90
CA LYS A 171 27.06 11.02 -9.60
C LYS A 171 26.27 10.05 -8.72
N GLN A 172 24.99 9.88 -9.01
CA GLN A 172 24.06 9.10 -8.19
C GLN A 172 23.17 8.24 -9.08
N ASN A 173 22.60 7.20 -8.47
CA ASN A 173 21.54 6.44 -9.13
C ASN A 173 20.36 7.37 -9.46
N ILE A 174 19.79 7.20 -10.64
CA ILE A 174 18.67 8.02 -11.15
C ILE A 174 17.44 7.19 -11.51
N HIS A 175 17.53 5.85 -11.39
CA HIS A 175 16.42 4.93 -11.59
C HIS A 175 16.24 4.15 -10.30
N PHE A 176 15.03 4.22 -9.74
CA PHE A 176 14.70 3.55 -8.51
C PHE A 176 13.48 2.65 -8.73
N SER A 177 13.53 1.49 -8.12
CA SER A 177 12.42 0.57 -7.90
C SER A 177 11.86 0.77 -6.49
N PHE A 178 10.76 0.09 -6.16
CA PHE A 178 10.28 0.07 -4.78
C PHE A 178 11.17 -0.77 -3.86
N ALA A 179 11.85 -1.78 -4.39
CA ALA A 179 12.77 -2.62 -3.63
C ALA A 179 14.01 -1.86 -3.12
N ASP A 180 14.36 -0.72 -3.73
CA ASP A 180 15.43 0.17 -3.24
C ASP A 180 15.07 0.87 -1.91
N PHE A 181 13.79 0.88 -1.53
CA PHE A 181 13.28 1.59 -0.36
C PHE A 181 12.52 0.70 0.64
N PHE A 182 11.95 -0.40 0.16
CA PHE A 182 11.08 -1.28 0.94
C PHE A 182 11.52 -2.72 0.78
N HIS A 183 11.51 -3.46 1.89
CA HIS A 183 11.73 -4.91 1.91
C HIS A 183 10.44 -5.64 1.49
N LEU A 184 9.98 -5.42 0.26
CA LEU A 184 8.73 -6.03 -0.23
C LEU A 184 8.83 -7.57 -0.27
N ASP A 185 10.02 -8.11 -0.51
CA ASP A 185 10.27 -9.57 -0.43
C ASP A 185 10.04 -10.14 0.99
N SER A 186 10.18 -9.32 2.03
CA SER A 186 9.87 -9.72 3.40
C SER A 186 8.36 -9.72 3.66
N LEU A 187 7.59 -8.84 3.01
CA LEU A 187 6.12 -8.83 3.16
C LEU A 187 5.52 -10.13 2.66
N ASP A 188 5.94 -10.59 1.49
CA ASP A 188 5.51 -11.86 0.89
C ASP A 188 5.83 -13.07 1.80
N ARG A 189 7.03 -13.07 2.40
CA ARG A 189 7.45 -14.17 3.28
C ARG A 189 6.79 -14.17 4.66
N GLU A 190 6.44 -12.99 5.17
CA GLU A 190 5.90 -12.83 6.53
C GLU A 190 4.36 -12.85 6.55
N HIS A 191 3.68 -12.68 5.41
CA HIS A 191 2.22 -12.64 5.32
C HIS A 191 1.68 -13.67 4.32
N GLU A 192 0.90 -14.64 4.80
CA GLU A 192 0.39 -15.77 3.99
C GLU A 192 -0.47 -15.31 2.79
N GLY A 193 -1.24 -14.23 2.92
CA GLY A 193 -2.14 -13.75 1.87
C GLY A 193 -1.59 -12.69 0.91
N ILE A 194 -0.27 -12.48 0.84
CA ILE A 194 0.34 -11.49 -0.06
C ILE A 194 1.45 -12.14 -0.90
N ASP A 195 1.23 -12.22 -2.21
CA ASP A 195 2.31 -12.56 -3.16
C ASP A 195 2.81 -11.31 -3.89
N ILE A 196 4.12 -11.17 -4.06
CA ILE A 196 4.73 -10.05 -4.78
C ILE A 196 5.74 -10.54 -5.81
N ILE A 197 5.60 -10.10 -7.06
CA ILE A 197 6.56 -10.40 -8.13
C ILE A 197 7.00 -9.13 -8.88
N THR A 198 8.10 -9.25 -9.63
CA THR A 198 8.56 -8.16 -10.49
C THR A 198 7.77 -8.09 -11.80
N THR A 199 7.76 -6.92 -12.45
CA THR A 199 7.22 -6.79 -13.82
C THR A 199 7.90 -7.73 -14.81
N GLU A 200 9.22 -7.93 -14.71
CA GLU A 200 9.94 -8.84 -15.61
C GLU A 200 9.44 -10.28 -15.47
N GLU A 201 9.27 -10.74 -14.24
CA GLU A 201 8.74 -12.07 -13.93
C GLU A 201 7.29 -12.24 -14.41
N PHE A 202 6.44 -11.25 -14.17
CA PHE A 202 5.07 -11.23 -14.69
C PHE A 202 5.07 -11.36 -16.22
N LEU A 203 5.87 -10.56 -16.92
CA LEU A 203 5.91 -10.60 -18.39
C LEU A 203 6.42 -11.95 -18.91
N LEU A 204 7.39 -12.58 -18.25
CA LEU A 204 7.88 -13.92 -18.60
C LEU A 204 6.80 -15.00 -18.40
N ARG A 205 6.09 -14.99 -17.26
CA ARG A 205 5.08 -15.98 -16.90
C ARG A 205 3.79 -15.85 -17.74
N GLU A 206 3.41 -14.62 -18.05
CA GLU A 206 2.06 -14.29 -18.52
C GLU A 206 2.05 -13.78 -19.95
N ALA A 207 2.93 -12.83 -20.28
CA ALA A 207 2.91 -12.18 -21.58
C ALA A 207 3.60 -13.04 -22.65
N MET A 208 4.80 -13.54 -22.34
CA MET A 208 5.62 -14.30 -23.27
C MET A 208 5.09 -15.72 -23.55
N THR A 209 4.20 -16.22 -22.69
CA THR A 209 3.46 -17.48 -22.88
C THR A 209 2.22 -17.31 -23.76
N GLY A 210 1.95 -16.08 -24.24
CA GLY A 210 0.87 -15.81 -25.18
C GLY A 210 -0.51 -15.74 -24.53
N HIS A 211 -0.56 -15.47 -23.23
CA HIS A 211 -1.82 -15.49 -22.50
C HIS A 211 -2.48 -14.11 -22.34
N LEU A 212 -1.81 -13.03 -22.74
CA LEU A 212 -2.38 -11.68 -22.74
C LEU A 212 -2.94 -11.36 -24.11
N VAL A 213 -4.19 -10.90 -24.14
CA VAL A 213 -4.96 -10.67 -25.36
C VAL A 213 -5.30 -9.19 -25.44
N ASP A 214 -5.07 -8.60 -26.61
CA ASP A 214 -5.49 -7.23 -26.87
C ASP A 214 -7.03 -7.14 -26.93
N LYS A 215 -7.61 -6.28 -26.09
CA LYS A 215 -9.07 -6.15 -25.94
C LYS A 215 -9.79 -5.69 -27.21
N HIS A 216 -9.09 -5.03 -28.13
CA HIS A 216 -9.69 -4.51 -29.37
C HIS A 216 -9.66 -5.53 -30.50
N THR A 217 -8.60 -6.34 -30.56
CA THR A 217 -8.41 -7.31 -31.65
C THR A 217 -8.83 -8.72 -31.27
N GLY A 218 -8.84 -9.06 -29.98
CA GLY A 218 -9.03 -10.42 -29.49
C GLY A 218 -7.85 -11.36 -29.80
N ILE A 219 -6.71 -10.82 -30.22
CA ILE A 219 -5.51 -11.57 -30.58
C ILE A 219 -4.47 -11.46 -29.46
N VAL A 220 -3.72 -12.53 -29.26
CA VAL A 220 -2.56 -12.57 -28.36
C VAL A 220 -1.62 -11.40 -28.67
N SER A 221 -1.23 -10.67 -27.64
CA SER A 221 -0.38 -9.48 -27.73
C SER A 221 0.82 -9.63 -26.82
N PHE A 222 2.00 -9.31 -27.35
CA PHE A 222 3.27 -9.37 -26.64
C PHE A 222 3.72 -7.97 -26.21
N PRO A 223 4.52 -7.86 -25.13
CA PRO A 223 5.00 -6.57 -24.66
C PRO A 223 5.80 -5.87 -25.77
N PRO A 224 5.84 -4.52 -25.79
CA PRO A 224 6.55 -3.78 -26.83
C PRO A 224 7.98 -4.26 -27.00
N GLU A 225 8.41 -4.42 -28.26
CA GLU A 225 9.73 -4.96 -28.62
C GLU A 225 9.99 -6.40 -28.10
N ASN A 226 8.95 -7.13 -27.68
CA ASN A 226 9.06 -8.42 -26.98
C ASN A 226 9.98 -8.36 -25.76
N ARG A 227 10.02 -7.19 -25.10
CA ARG A 227 10.90 -6.91 -23.98
C ARG A 227 10.24 -7.29 -22.65
N THR A 228 10.98 -7.99 -21.79
CA THR A 228 10.56 -8.33 -20.42
C THR A 228 11.24 -7.47 -19.37
N ASN A 229 12.52 -7.13 -19.56
CA ASN A 229 13.23 -6.22 -18.66
C ASN A 229 12.98 -4.75 -19.06
N TRP A 230 12.28 -4.01 -18.19
CA TRP A 230 11.92 -2.61 -18.38
C TRP A 230 12.65 -1.63 -17.44
N ASP A 231 13.63 -2.11 -16.67
CA ASP A 231 14.35 -1.26 -15.73
C ASP A 231 15.16 -0.16 -16.44
N GLY A 232 14.99 1.07 -15.96
CA GLY A 232 15.61 2.26 -16.51
C GLY A 232 15.11 2.68 -17.91
N GLN A 233 14.11 2.00 -18.45
CA GLN A 233 13.53 2.31 -19.77
C GLN A 233 12.45 3.39 -19.66
N ASP A 234 12.04 3.97 -20.79
CA ASP A 234 10.82 4.77 -20.84
C ASP A 234 9.61 3.84 -20.60
N PRO A 235 8.86 4.00 -19.48
CA PRO A 235 7.78 3.08 -19.16
C PRO A 235 6.53 3.33 -20.01
N LYS A 236 6.48 4.41 -20.80
CA LYS A 236 5.27 4.80 -21.52
C LYS A 236 4.74 3.71 -22.47
N PRO A 237 5.55 3.06 -23.34
CA PRO A 237 5.04 2.02 -24.23
C PRO A 237 4.48 0.82 -23.47
N LEU A 238 5.14 0.40 -22.39
CA LEU A 238 4.66 -0.69 -21.53
C LEU A 238 3.32 -0.34 -20.88
N LYS A 239 3.19 0.88 -20.34
CA LYS A 239 1.94 1.37 -19.74
C LYS A 239 0.79 1.37 -20.73
N GLU A 240 1.01 1.90 -21.93
CA GLU A 240 -0.01 1.92 -22.99
C GLU A 240 -0.42 0.51 -23.40
N TRP A 241 0.53 -0.42 -23.51
CA TRP A 241 0.23 -1.81 -23.81
C TRP A 241 -0.53 -2.52 -22.68
N LEU A 242 -0.12 -2.36 -21.41
CA LEU A 242 -0.82 -2.94 -20.25
C LEU A 242 -2.30 -2.50 -20.21
N ARG A 243 -2.58 -1.22 -20.46
CA ARG A 243 -3.96 -0.69 -20.53
C ARG A 243 -4.81 -1.34 -21.63
N ASN A 244 -4.19 -1.86 -22.69
CA ASN A 244 -4.88 -2.51 -23.81
C ASN A 244 -5.10 -4.01 -23.60
N VAL A 245 -4.26 -4.68 -22.80
CA VAL A 245 -4.30 -6.15 -22.61
C VAL A 245 -4.84 -6.60 -21.25
N THR A 246 -5.21 -5.66 -20.37
CA THR A 246 -5.69 -5.94 -19.00
C THR A 246 -7.02 -5.27 -18.71
N HIS A 247 -7.70 -5.66 -17.63
CA HIS A 247 -8.83 -4.89 -17.12
C HIS A 247 -8.30 -3.62 -16.41
N THR A 248 -8.72 -2.43 -16.84
CA THR A 248 -8.16 -1.15 -16.38
C THR A 248 -9.27 -0.29 -15.78
N PRO A 249 -9.56 -0.44 -14.48
CA PRO A 249 -10.63 0.30 -13.84
C PRO A 249 -10.27 1.79 -13.75
N LEU A 250 -11.26 2.65 -13.99
CA LEU A 250 -11.09 4.11 -13.93
C LEU A 250 -11.45 4.68 -12.56
N TRP A 251 -10.91 4.08 -11.51
CA TRP A 251 -11.22 4.46 -10.13
C TRP A 251 -10.70 5.86 -9.80
N LYS A 252 -11.57 6.70 -9.23
CA LYS A 252 -11.28 8.09 -8.87
C LYS A 252 -11.58 8.30 -7.40
N PRO A 253 -10.56 8.28 -6.52
CA PRO A 253 -10.77 8.46 -5.09
C PRO A 253 -11.59 9.68 -4.69
N GLU A 254 -11.52 10.77 -5.46
CA GLU A 254 -12.34 11.98 -5.23
C GLU A 254 -13.84 11.78 -5.49
N SER A 255 -14.23 10.75 -6.24
CA SER A 255 -15.61 10.55 -6.72
C SER A 255 -16.26 9.27 -6.21
N CYS A 256 -15.44 8.27 -5.84
CA CYS A 256 -15.92 6.97 -5.40
C CYS A 256 -15.13 6.43 -4.20
N LEU A 257 -15.82 5.63 -3.38
CA LEU A 257 -15.22 4.81 -2.33
C LEU A 257 -14.81 3.46 -2.92
N ALA A 258 -13.56 3.03 -2.74
CA ALA A 258 -13.17 1.70 -3.15
C ALA A 258 -13.75 0.67 -2.18
N VAL A 259 -14.49 -0.29 -2.71
CA VAL A 259 -15.28 -1.23 -1.89
C VAL A 259 -14.89 -2.66 -2.24
N ILE A 260 -14.58 -3.42 -1.19
CA ILE A 260 -14.30 -4.85 -1.25
C ILE A 260 -15.50 -5.59 -0.64
N PRO A 261 -16.24 -6.38 -1.44
CA PRO A 261 -17.34 -7.20 -0.93
C PRO A 261 -16.88 -8.27 0.07
N ALA A 262 -17.81 -8.74 0.91
CA ALA A 262 -17.55 -9.74 1.95
C ALA A 262 -17.09 -11.08 1.35
N SER A 263 -17.62 -11.43 0.18
CA SER A 263 -17.25 -12.59 -0.61
C SER A 263 -17.44 -12.31 -2.10
N ALA A 264 -17.22 -13.34 -2.91
CA ALA A 264 -17.46 -13.28 -4.35
C ALA A 264 -18.92 -13.62 -4.75
N ASP A 265 -19.84 -13.69 -3.79
CA ASP A 265 -21.27 -13.84 -4.06
C ASP A 265 -21.85 -12.50 -4.58
N ALA A 266 -22.65 -12.56 -5.64
CA ALA A 266 -23.29 -11.38 -6.23
C ALA A 266 -24.15 -10.61 -5.21
N SER A 267 -24.74 -11.32 -4.23
CA SER A 267 -25.58 -10.72 -3.20
C SER A 267 -24.82 -9.73 -2.30
N ASP A 268 -23.51 -9.92 -2.09
CA ASP A 268 -22.67 -9.00 -1.33
C ASP A 268 -22.48 -7.66 -2.08
N THR A 269 -22.31 -7.74 -3.41
CA THR A 269 -22.26 -6.57 -4.29
C THR A 269 -23.61 -5.83 -4.30
N ASP A 270 -24.72 -6.56 -4.37
CA ASP A 270 -26.07 -5.98 -4.31
C ASP A 270 -26.34 -5.29 -2.96
N GLU A 271 -25.90 -5.87 -1.84
CA GLU A 271 -26.03 -5.28 -0.51
C GLU A 271 -25.27 -3.95 -0.43
N LEU A 272 -24.04 -3.89 -0.96
CA LEU A 272 -23.24 -2.66 -1.01
C LEU A 272 -23.92 -1.56 -1.81
N HIS A 273 -24.55 -1.90 -2.94
CA HIS A 273 -25.33 -0.95 -3.72
C HIS A 273 -26.57 -0.45 -2.96
N ALA A 274 -27.30 -1.35 -2.30
CA ALA A 274 -28.46 -1.01 -1.48
C ALA A 274 -28.08 -0.07 -0.32
N MET A 275 -26.97 -0.36 0.37
CA MET A 275 -26.44 0.51 1.44
C MET A 275 -26.08 1.89 0.92
N LYS A 276 -25.37 1.99 -0.19
CA LYS A 276 -25.05 3.29 -0.84
C LYS A 276 -26.33 4.07 -1.16
N ASP A 277 -27.32 3.42 -1.77
CA ASP A 277 -28.57 4.07 -2.15
C ASP A 277 -29.39 4.51 -0.92
N GLU A 278 -29.32 3.78 0.19
CA GLU A 278 -29.90 4.21 1.46
C GLU A 278 -29.19 5.44 2.02
N ILE A 279 -27.85 5.44 2.06
CA ILE A 279 -27.05 6.58 2.55
C ILE A 279 -27.32 7.84 1.72
N LEU A 280 -27.44 7.72 0.40
CA LEU A 280 -27.69 8.87 -0.47
C LEU A 280 -29.08 9.50 -0.28
N LYS A 281 -30.03 8.85 0.41
CA LYS A 281 -31.32 9.46 0.77
C LYS A 281 -31.16 10.51 1.87
N ASP A 282 -30.20 10.31 2.77
CA ASP A 282 -29.86 11.20 3.88
C ASP A 282 -28.34 11.22 4.07
N MET A 283 -27.67 11.93 3.16
CA MET A 283 -26.22 11.90 3.04
C MET A 283 -25.59 12.66 4.21
N PRO A 284 -24.80 12.01 5.08
CA PRO A 284 -24.17 12.68 6.20
C PRO A 284 -23.03 13.58 5.71
N SER A 285 -22.75 14.63 6.47
CA SER A 285 -21.59 15.49 6.23
C SER A 285 -20.36 14.93 6.95
N PRO A 286 -19.14 15.08 6.42
CA PRO A 286 -17.92 14.78 7.17
C PRO A 286 -17.85 15.47 8.54
N ALA A 287 -18.51 16.63 8.69
CA ALA A 287 -18.59 17.36 9.96
C ALA A 287 -19.32 16.57 11.07
N ASP A 288 -20.23 15.66 10.72
CA ASP A 288 -21.04 14.88 11.66
C ASP A 288 -20.21 13.86 12.46
N TYR A 289 -19.00 13.55 11.97
CA TYR A 289 -18.08 12.55 12.53
C TYR A 289 -16.89 13.17 13.27
N ILE A 290 -16.74 14.50 13.29
CA ILE A 290 -15.64 15.18 13.98
C ILE A 290 -15.74 14.92 15.49
N GLY A 291 -14.74 14.23 16.05
CA GLY A 291 -14.70 13.85 17.47
C GLY A 291 -15.72 12.78 17.86
N LYS A 292 -16.41 12.20 16.88
CA LYS A 292 -17.43 11.16 17.07
C LYS A 292 -17.39 10.16 15.90
N PRO A 293 -16.26 9.44 15.70
CA PRO A 293 -16.15 8.46 14.63
C PRO A 293 -17.15 7.32 14.84
N GLY A 294 -17.53 6.68 13.73
CA GLY A 294 -18.33 5.46 13.74
C GLY A 294 -17.60 4.33 14.47
N PRO A 295 -18.34 3.41 15.13
CA PRO A 295 -17.73 2.25 15.72
C PRO A 295 -17.20 1.31 14.64
N VAL A 296 -16.00 0.81 14.88
CA VAL A 296 -15.26 -0.11 14.01
C VAL A 296 -16.01 -1.42 13.77
N ASP A 297 -16.60 -1.95 14.84
CA ASP A 297 -17.40 -3.17 14.86
C ASP A 297 -18.88 -2.87 14.59
N GLY A 298 -19.17 -1.65 14.10
CA GLY A 298 -20.48 -1.22 13.67
C GLY A 298 -20.98 -1.96 12.43
N SER A 299 -22.25 -1.76 12.14
CA SER A 299 -22.86 -2.28 10.91
C SER A 299 -22.11 -1.76 9.67
N PRO A 300 -22.04 -2.52 8.56
CA PRO A 300 -21.38 -2.04 7.35
C PRO A 300 -21.93 -0.71 6.85
N ILE A 301 -23.26 -0.50 6.93
CA ILE A 301 -23.88 0.77 6.54
C ILE A 301 -23.44 1.94 7.44
N ASP A 302 -23.33 1.75 8.75
CA ASP A 302 -22.92 2.83 9.66
C ASP A 302 -21.45 3.22 9.47
N ARG A 303 -20.58 2.24 9.18
CA ARG A 303 -19.18 2.49 8.81
C ARG A 303 -19.08 3.18 7.45
N MET A 304 -19.87 2.73 6.47
CA MET A 304 -19.87 3.29 5.12
C MET A 304 -20.30 4.76 5.14
N LYS A 305 -21.28 5.14 5.96
CA LYS A 305 -21.74 6.54 6.09
C LYS A 305 -20.61 7.52 6.38
N GLU A 306 -19.69 7.17 7.29
CA GLU A 306 -18.54 8.02 7.62
C GLU A 306 -17.55 8.10 6.47
N ILE A 307 -17.07 6.94 6.00
CA ILE A 307 -15.99 6.88 5.03
C ILE A 307 -16.45 7.35 3.64
N LEU A 308 -17.73 7.29 3.31
CA LEU A 308 -18.23 7.76 2.02
C LEU A 308 -17.84 9.23 1.78
N ALA A 309 -17.77 10.06 2.82
CA ALA A 309 -17.10 11.36 2.82
C ALA A 309 -17.40 12.22 1.56
N ASP A 310 -18.69 12.55 1.36
CA ASP A 310 -19.23 13.29 0.20
C ASP A 310 -19.15 12.60 -1.17
N ARG A 311 -18.59 11.38 -1.26
CA ARG A 311 -18.53 10.61 -2.50
C ARG A 311 -19.88 10.01 -2.85
N LYS A 312 -20.20 9.94 -4.14
CA LYS A 312 -21.52 9.47 -4.62
C LYS A 312 -21.47 8.10 -5.27
N GLY A 313 -20.27 7.62 -5.61
CA GLY A 313 -20.05 6.34 -6.27
C GLY A 313 -19.34 5.33 -5.37
N LEU A 314 -19.43 4.07 -5.76
CA LEU A 314 -18.54 3.01 -5.30
C LEU A 314 -17.65 2.60 -6.47
N CYS A 315 -16.38 2.39 -6.16
CA CYS A 315 -15.38 1.78 -7.01
C CYS A 315 -15.25 0.35 -6.51
N MET A 316 -16.17 -0.49 -6.98
CA MET A 316 -16.38 -1.80 -6.41
C MET A 316 -15.48 -2.85 -7.08
N TYR A 317 -14.92 -3.75 -6.27
CA TYR A 317 -14.32 -4.98 -6.78
C TYR A 317 -15.41 -5.97 -7.19
N ASP A 318 -16.02 -5.68 -8.34
CA ASP A 318 -17.18 -6.38 -8.89
C ASP A 318 -16.82 -7.69 -9.61
N GLU A 319 -17.83 -8.36 -10.16
CA GLU A 319 -17.69 -9.64 -10.87
C GLU A 319 -16.74 -9.55 -12.09
N GLU A 320 -16.75 -8.43 -12.82
CA GLU A 320 -15.87 -8.24 -13.97
C GLU A 320 -14.42 -8.16 -13.51
N MET A 321 -14.15 -7.37 -12.47
CA MET A 321 -12.81 -7.28 -11.88
C MET A 321 -12.39 -8.62 -11.30
N GLN A 322 -13.26 -9.31 -10.55
CA GLN A 322 -12.99 -10.61 -9.96
C GLN A 322 -12.64 -11.68 -11.01
N ALA A 323 -13.29 -11.65 -12.19
CA ALA A 323 -13.01 -12.58 -13.28
C ALA A 323 -11.78 -12.20 -14.13
N ALA A 324 -11.30 -10.96 -14.03
CA ALA A 324 -10.18 -10.50 -14.85
C ALA A 324 -8.85 -11.15 -14.40
N PRO A 325 -8.09 -11.80 -15.30
CA PRO A 325 -6.79 -12.39 -14.95
C PRO A 325 -5.76 -11.36 -14.48
N VAL A 326 -5.81 -10.15 -15.06
CA VAL A 326 -4.92 -9.06 -14.70
C VAL A 326 -5.71 -7.77 -14.58
N ILE A 327 -5.58 -7.10 -13.44
CA ILE A 327 -6.08 -5.75 -13.21
C ILE A 327 -4.90 -4.78 -13.30
N HIS A 328 -5.09 -3.67 -14.00
CA HIS A 328 -4.09 -2.62 -14.13
C HIS A 328 -4.62 -1.28 -13.63
N PHE A 329 -4.07 -0.80 -12.51
CA PHE A 329 -4.36 0.54 -11.99
C PHE A 329 -3.45 1.57 -12.64
N MET A 330 -3.96 2.23 -13.67
CA MET A 330 -3.21 3.29 -14.35
C MET A 330 -3.14 4.59 -13.53
N CYS A 331 -2.11 5.41 -13.77
CA CYS A 331 -2.00 6.75 -13.21
C CYS A 331 -2.06 7.77 -14.34
N TYR A 332 -3.15 8.52 -14.42
CA TYR A 332 -3.35 9.51 -15.47
C TYR A 332 -3.95 10.82 -14.97
N HIS A 333 -3.09 11.83 -14.84
CA HIS A 333 -3.42 13.15 -14.30
C HIS A 333 -4.59 13.84 -15.01
N LYS A 334 -4.65 13.74 -16.34
CA LYS A 334 -5.71 14.42 -17.13
C LYS A 334 -7.10 13.84 -16.85
N MET A 335 -7.19 12.55 -16.54
CA MET A 335 -8.46 11.88 -16.20
C MET A 335 -8.72 11.81 -14.70
N ARG A 336 -7.80 12.34 -13.87
CA ARG A 336 -7.82 12.24 -12.40
C ARG A 336 -7.94 10.80 -11.89
N VAL A 337 -7.42 9.83 -12.64
CA VAL A 337 -7.31 8.43 -12.22
C VAL A 337 -5.95 8.28 -11.57
N ARG A 338 -5.92 8.41 -10.24
CA ARG A 338 -4.71 8.39 -9.42
C ARG A 338 -5.08 7.86 -8.05
N LEU A 339 -4.36 6.87 -7.55
CA LEU A 339 -4.54 6.36 -6.18
C LEU A 339 -3.82 7.25 -5.16
N LEU A 340 -3.93 8.57 -5.32
CA LEU A 340 -3.32 9.57 -4.44
C LEU A 340 -4.24 9.84 -3.24
N VAL A 341 -4.41 8.83 -2.41
CA VAL A 341 -5.25 8.83 -1.22
C VAL A 341 -4.71 7.79 -0.26
N HIS A 342 -4.89 8.00 1.05
CA HIS A 342 -4.55 6.97 2.03
C HIS A 342 -5.54 5.82 1.96
N PHE A 343 -5.03 4.58 2.02
CA PHE A 343 -5.86 3.37 1.98
C PHE A 343 -7.01 3.42 2.99
N TYR A 344 -6.74 3.87 4.21
CA TYR A 344 -7.75 3.94 5.28
C TYR A 344 -8.82 5.03 5.10
N ALA A 345 -8.62 5.94 4.13
CA ALA A 345 -9.61 6.94 3.75
C ALA A 345 -10.31 6.57 2.44
N PHE A 346 -9.90 5.49 1.76
CA PHE A 346 -10.36 5.14 0.42
C PHE A 346 -10.95 3.74 0.31
N LEU A 347 -10.39 2.77 1.02
CA LEU A 347 -10.82 1.38 1.01
C LEU A 347 -11.87 1.15 2.09
N PHE A 348 -12.92 0.43 1.73
CA PHE A 348 -13.98 -0.01 2.61
C PHE A 348 -14.23 -1.50 2.41
N PHE A 349 -14.17 -2.24 3.51
CA PHE A 349 -14.45 -3.67 3.57
C PHE A 349 -15.87 -3.90 4.09
N GLN A 350 -16.68 -4.66 3.35
CA GLN A 350 -18.05 -4.98 3.76
C GLN A 350 -18.05 -5.77 5.08
N ASP A 351 -17.17 -6.77 5.22
CA ASP A 351 -16.85 -7.38 6.51
C ASP A 351 -15.58 -6.71 7.05
N TRP A 352 -15.66 -6.09 8.23
CA TRP A 352 -14.53 -5.42 8.86
C TRP A 352 -13.46 -6.38 9.39
N ARG A 353 -13.73 -7.69 9.36
CA ARG A 353 -12.76 -8.75 9.68
C ARG A 353 -11.89 -9.15 8.49
N GLN A 354 -12.18 -8.62 7.31
CA GLN A 354 -11.25 -8.55 6.18
C GLN A 354 -10.25 -7.42 6.42
#